data_AF-X1T5F8-F1
#
_entry.id   AF-X1T5F8-F1
#
_cell.length_a   1.000
_cell.length_b   1.000
_cell.length_c   1.000
_cell.angle_alpha   90.00
_cell.angle_beta   90.00
_cell.angle_gamma   90.00
#
_symmetry.space_group_name_H-M   'P 1'
#
loop_
_entity.id
_entity.type
_entity.pdbx_description
1 polymer ?
#
loop_
_entity_poly.entity_id
_entity_poly.type
_entity_poly.pdbx_seq_one_letter_code
_entity_poly.pdbx_strand_id
1 'polypeptide(L)'
;MAVRIITLSENTAGPGMLAEWGLSVLVETDEQKVLLDTCAGISVPRNAPILGVDLSKIDRIVLSHGHYDHTGGLRDVLGTMGKKVEVIAHPDIWAAKQLRIGEQYAYIGIPFPREELEGLGAFFTLSREPVWISDNIVTTGEIPMTTEYEEIDPVLYVKQDDEFVPDPLLDDRALIIKTDEGLVVVLGCAHRGVINTLYHAREVTGVDLI
;
A
#
# COMPACT_ATOMS: atom_id res chain seq x y z
N MET A 1 22.29 8.36 0.74
CA MET A 1 21.51 7.92 -0.45
C MET A 1 20.49 9.01 -0.79
N ALA A 2 20.28 9.33 -2.07
CA ALA A 2 19.20 10.23 -2.47
C ALA A 2 17.87 9.47 -2.50
N VAL A 3 16.83 10.01 -1.85
CA VAL A 3 15.47 9.47 -1.89
C VAL A 3 14.54 10.57 -2.40
N ARG A 4 13.74 10.23 -3.42
CA ARG A 4 12.70 11.10 -3.93
C ARG A 4 11.35 10.43 -3.71
N ILE A 5 10.45 11.13 -3.03
CA ILE A 5 9.08 10.69 -2.78
C ILE A 5 8.15 11.58 -3.59
N ILE A 6 7.26 10.96 -4.37
CA ILE A 6 6.33 11.64 -5.25
C ILE A 6 4.93 11.13 -4.97
N THR A 7 4.05 11.99 -4.44
CA THR A 7 2.63 11.67 -4.28
C THR A 7 1.96 11.73 -5.66
N LEU A 8 1.60 10.55 -6.19
CA LEU A 8 0.92 10.45 -7.48
C LEU A 8 -0.58 10.71 -7.35
N SER A 9 -1.18 10.37 -6.21
CA SER A 9 -2.57 10.67 -5.91
C SER A 9 -2.81 10.67 -4.41
N GLU A 10 -3.70 11.56 -3.97
CA GLU A 10 -4.19 11.70 -2.61
C GLU A 10 -5.55 12.42 -2.62
N ASN A 11 -6.12 12.64 -1.43
CA ASN A 11 -7.44 13.24 -1.23
C ASN A 11 -7.57 14.68 -1.77
N THR A 12 -6.45 15.37 -1.99
CA THR A 12 -6.39 16.72 -2.54
C THR A 12 -5.49 16.79 -3.79
N ALA A 13 -5.67 17.82 -4.61
CA ALA A 13 -4.88 17.96 -5.84
C ALA A 13 -4.52 19.42 -6.12
N GLY A 14 -3.33 19.59 -6.68
CA GLY A 14 -2.88 20.85 -7.28
C GLY A 14 -3.48 21.07 -8.68
N PRO A 15 -3.24 22.25 -9.27
CA PRO A 15 -3.75 22.58 -10.60
C PRO A 15 -3.39 21.55 -11.67
N GLY A 16 -4.41 21.06 -12.40
CA GLY A 16 -4.25 20.11 -13.51
C GLY A 16 -4.21 18.64 -13.09
N MET A 17 -4.08 18.33 -11.80
CA MET A 17 -4.10 16.96 -11.27
C MET A 17 -5.51 16.53 -10.84
N LEU A 18 -5.73 15.22 -10.78
CA LEU A 18 -6.93 14.62 -10.20
C LEU A 18 -6.69 14.24 -8.74
N ALA A 19 -7.70 14.44 -7.90
CA ALA A 19 -7.76 13.93 -6.53
C ALA A 19 -8.79 12.80 -6.45
N GLU A 20 -8.50 11.79 -5.63
CA GLU A 20 -9.41 10.70 -5.29
C GLU A 20 -9.28 10.42 -3.80
N TRP A 21 -10.34 9.92 -3.16
CA TRP A 21 -10.18 9.37 -1.82
C TRP A 21 -9.28 8.13 -1.91
N GLY A 22 -8.08 8.18 -1.33
CA GLY A 22 -7.09 7.13 -1.44
C GLY A 22 -5.67 7.66 -1.47
N LEU A 23 -4.70 6.78 -1.69
CA LEU A 23 -3.28 7.14 -1.72
C LEU A 23 -2.51 6.38 -2.80
N SER A 24 -1.55 7.04 -3.42
CA SER A 24 -0.48 6.40 -4.19
C SER A 24 0.79 7.25 -4.15
N VAL A 25 1.90 6.62 -3.77
CA VAL A 25 3.19 7.29 -3.58
C VAL A 25 4.28 6.50 -4.31
N LEU A 26 5.03 7.18 -5.18
CA LEU A 26 6.22 6.63 -5.80
C LEU A 26 7.45 6.98 -4.95
N VAL A 27 8.20 5.96 -4.55
CA VAL A 27 9.50 6.09 -3.89
C VAL A 27 10.59 5.75 -4.90
N GLU A 28 11.44 6.72 -5.23
CA GLU A 28 12.59 6.55 -6.11
C GLU A 28 13.90 6.65 -5.30
N THR A 29 14.76 5.67 -5.49
CA THR A 29 16.17 5.67 -5.07
C THR A 29 17.04 5.50 -6.31
N ASP A 30 18.37 5.54 -6.13
CA ASP A 30 19.32 5.27 -7.21
C ASP A 30 19.20 3.81 -7.76
N GLU A 31 18.63 2.90 -6.97
CA GLU A 31 18.57 1.45 -7.26
C GLU A 31 17.19 0.96 -7.69
N GLN A 32 16.12 1.54 -7.13
CA GLN A 32 14.75 1.02 -7.25
C GLN A 32 13.72 2.15 -7.30
N LYS A 33 12.66 1.91 -8.08
CA LYS A 33 11.42 2.69 -8.14
C LYS A 33 10.26 1.82 -7.65
N VAL A 34 9.77 2.11 -6.45
CA VAL A 34 8.72 1.34 -5.78
C VAL A 34 7.47 2.18 -5.67
N LEU A 35 6.37 1.69 -6.23
CA LEU A 35 5.06 2.31 -6.08
C LEU A 35 4.35 1.72 -4.86
N LEU A 36 4.09 2.54 -3.84
CA LEU A 36 3.21 2.19 -2.73
C LEU A 36 1.79 2.62 -3.08
N ASP A 37 0.88 1.65 -3.13
CA ASP A 37 -0.55 1.82 -3.44
C ASP A 37 -0.86 2.47 -4.79
N THR A 38 -2.14 2.44 -5.16
CA THR A 38 -2.62 2.77 -6.51
C THR A 38 -3.87 3.65 -6.50
N CYS A 39 -4.24 4.20 -5.35
CA CYS A 39 -5.46 4.99 -5.15
C CYS A 39 -6.75 4.23 -5.51
N ALA A 40 -7.90 4.92 -5.52
CA ALA A 40 -9.21 4.32 -5.77
C ALA A 40 -9.53 4.06 -7.25
N GLY A 41 -8.90 4.79 -8.18
CA GLY A 41 -9.29 4.74 -9.59
C GLY A 41 -8.24 5.27 -10.56
N ILE A 42 -8.64 6.24 -11.39
CA ILE A 42 -7.90 6.64 -12.59
C ILE A 42 -6.83 7.71 -12.32
N SER A 43 -6.76 8.24 -11.11
CA SER A 43 -5.90 9.38 -10.78
C SER A 43 -4.43 9.11 -11.04
N VAL A 44 -3.92 7.91 -10.71
CA VAL A 44 -2.49 7.58 -10.81
C VAL A 44 -1.98 7.63 -12.28
N PRO A 45 -2.57 6.91 -13.25
CA PRO A 45 -2.18 7.04 -14.66
C PRO A 45 -2.33 8.45 -15.24
N ARG A 46 -3.28 9.25 -14.72
CA ARG A 46 -3.52 10.63 -15.18
C ARG A 46 -2.48 11.62 -14.64
N ASN A 47 -2.12 11.47 -13.36
CA ASN A 47 -1.22 12.37 -12.66
C ASN A 47 0.25 12.07 -12.97
N ALA A 48 0.61 10.79 -13.21
CA ALA A 48 1.98 10.38 -13.50
C ALA A 48 2.67 11.22 -14.61
N PRO A 49 2.12 11.38 -15.82
CA PRO A 49 2.78 12.17 -16.87
C PRO A 49 2.87 13.67 -16.52
N ILE A 50 1.93 14.22 -15.74
CA ILE A 50 1.96 15.61 -15.29
C ILE A 50 3.15 15.83 -14.34
N LEU A 51 3.44 14.83 -13.51
CA LEU A 51 4.57 14.83 -12.57
C LEU A 51 5.89 14.36 -13.20
N GLY A 52 5.91 14.10 -14.52
CA GLY A 52 7.08 13.58 -15.23
C GLY A 52 7.45 12.15 -14.86
N VAL A 53 6.49 11.38 -14.35
CA VAL A 53 6.64 9.96 -13.98
C VAL A 53 6.18 9.08 -15.13
N ASP A 54 7.04 8.13 -15.49
CA ASP A 54 6.76 7.07 -16.47
C ASP A 54 6.50 5.76 -15.72
N LEU A 55 5.24 5.34 -15.66
CA LEU A 55 4.82 4.15 -14.91
C LEU A 55 5.51 2.88 -15.41
N SER A 56 5.87 2.80 -16.70
CA SER A 56 6.57 1.62 -17.26
C SER A 56 7.95 1.39 -16.62
N LYS A 57 8.52 2.41 -15.96
CA LYS A 57 9.81 2.35 -15.27
C LYS A 57 9.71 1.95 -13.80
N ILE A 58 8.52 1.74 -13.26
CA ILE A 58 8.35 1.26 -11.88
C ILE A 58 8.81 -0.19 -11.78
N ASP A 59 9.69 -0.50 -10.84
CA ASP A 59 10.29 -1.84 -10.70
C ASP A 59 9.35 -2.79 -9.98
N ARG A 60 8.70 -2.32 -8.91
CA ARG A 60 7.79 -3.09 -8.06
C ARG A 60 6.65 -2.24 -7.54
N ILE A 61 5.53 -2.90 -7.25
CA ILE A 61 4.39 -2.32 -6.55
C ILE A 61 4.30 -2.97 -5.18
N VAL A 62 4.04 -2.17 -4.15
CA VAL A 62 3.71 -2.63 -2.80
C VAL A 62 2.29 -2.18 -2.50
N LEU A 63 1.44 -3.09 -2.03
CA LEU A 63 0.11 -2.75 -1.53
C LEU A 63 0.17 -2.70 0.00
N SER A 64 -0.18 -1.56 0.59
CA SER A 64 -0.18 -1.34 2.03
C SER A 64 -1.25 -2.16 2.74
N HIS A 65 -2.44 -2.27 2.16
CA HIS A 65 -3.54 -3.12 2.63
C HIS A 65 -4.63 -3.22 1.54
N GLY A 66 -5.60 -4.11 1.75
CA GLY A 66 -6.54 -4.54 0.72
C GLY A 66 -7.73 -3.61 0.48
N HIS A 67 -7.74 -2.39 1.02
CA HIS A 67 -8.86 -1.48 0.78
C HIS A 67 -8.87 -0.91 -0.65
N TYR A 68 -10.06 -0.64 -1.18
CA TYR A 68 -10.28 -0.20 -2.55
C TYR A 68 -9.61 1.14 -2.85
N ASP A 69 -9.49 2.01 -1.85
CA ASP A 69 -8.86 3.33 -1.97
C ASP A 69 -7.32 3.28 -2.02
N HIS A 70 -6.75 2.08 -1.89
CA HIS A 70 -5.33 1.81 -2.09
C HIS A 70 -5.07 0.86 -3.28
N THR A 71 -6.07 0.08 -3.66
CA THR A 71 -5.94 -1.01 -4.65
C THR A 71 -6.79 -0.83 -5.90
N GLY A 72 -7.71 0.13 -5.91
CA GLY A 72 -8.72 0.33 -6.96
C GLY A 72 -8.14 0.85 -8.28
N GLY A 73 -7.02 1.57 -8.25
CA GLY A 73 -6.32 1.98 -9.47
C GLY A 73 -5.38 0.92 -10.05
N LEU A 74 -5.15 -0.21 -9.36
CA LEU A 74 -4.14 -1.19 -9.73
C LEU A 74 -4.33 -1.72 -11.16
N ARG A 75 -5.58 -1.99 -11.57
CA ARG A 75 -5.88 -2.44 -12.93
C ARG A 75 -5.40 -1.46 -13.99
N ASP A 76 -5.68 -0.17 -13.81
CA ASP A 76 -5.38 0.87 -14.79
C ASP A 76 -3.88 1.23 -14.77
N VAL A 77 -3.24 1.15 -13.60
CA VAL A 77 -1.78 1.23 -13.45
C VAL A 77 -1.11 0.11 -14.24
N LEU A 78 -1.50 -1.16 -14.04
CA LEU A 78 -0.94 -2.32 -14.76
C LEU A 78 -1.14 -2.19 -16.27
N GLY A 79 -2.35 -1.80 -16.71
CA GLY A 79 -2.65 -1.57 -18.12
C GLY A 79 -1.78 -0.47 -18.74
N THR A 80 -1.49 0.60 -17.99
CA THR A 80 -0.61 1.69 -18.44
C THR A 80 0.86 1.28 -18.44
N MET A 81 1.29 0.46 -17.48
CA MET A 81 2.66 -0.08 -17.42
C MET A 81 2.97 -0.98 -18.61
N GLY A 82 2.01 -1.81 -19.03
CA GLY A 82 2.13 -2.68 -20.21
C GLY A 82 3.27 -3.70 -20.12
N LYS A 83 3.70 -4.05 -18.91
CA LYS A 83 4.81 -4.97 -18.64
C LYS A 83 4.50 -5.87 -17.45
N LYS A 84 5.28 -6.95 -17.32
CA LYS A 84 5.27 -7.73 -16.08
C LYS A 84 5.85 -6.92 -14.93
N VAL A 85 5.22 -7.00 -13.75
CA VAL A 85 5.67 -6.31 -12.53
C VAL A 85 5.33 -7.15 -11.30
N GLU A 86 6.25 -7.14 -10.33
CA GLU A 86 6.02 -7.76 -9.04
C GLU A 86 5.08 -6.89 -8.20
N VAL A 87 4.05 -7.50 -7.63
CA VAL A 87 3.17 -6.88 -6.64
C VAL A 87 3.39 -7.56 -5.30
N ILE A 88 4.00 -6.86 -4.36
CA ILE A 88 4.27 -7.35 -3.01
C ILE A 88 3.09 -6.98 -2.10
N ALA A 89 2.46 -7.97 -1.49
CA ALA A 89 1.29 -7.79 -0.64
C ALA A 89 1.22 -8.83 0.48
N HIS A 90 0.28 -8.67 1.40
CA HIS A 90 -0.02 -9.69 2.42
C HIS A 90 -0.92 -10.78 1.82
N PRO A 91 -0.88 -12.04 2.29
CA PRO A 91 -1.89 -13.02 1.89
C PRO A 91 -3.35 -12.55 2.12
N ASP A 92 -3.61 -11.86 3.22
CA ASP A 92 -4.96 -11.38 3.60
C ASP A 92 -5.41 -10.13 2.82
N ILE A 93 -4.59 -9.64 1.86
CA ILE A 93 -5.00 -8.56 0.94
C ILE A 93 -6.29 -8.92 0.17
N TRP A 94 -6.54 -10.22 -0.02
CA TRP A 94 -7.70 -10.77 -0.73
C TRP A 94 -8.89 -11.06 0.19
N ALA A 95 -8.80 -10.77 1.49
CA ALA A 95 -9.92 -10.92 2.40
C ALA A 95 -11.11 -10.07 1.92
N ALA A 96 -12.34 -10.53 2.13
CA ALA A 96 -13.54 -9.81 1.71
C ALA A 96 -13.85 -8.65 2.68
N LYS A 97 -13.04 -7.59 2.62
CA LYS A 97 -13.08 -6.43 3.53
C LYS A 97 -14.40 -5.65 3.42
N GLN A 98 -14.92 -5.24 4.56
CA GLN A 98 -16.22 -4.59 4.74
C GLN A 98 -16.12 -3.39 5.67
N LEU A 99 -16.86 -2.34 5.33
CA LEU A 99 -17.12 -1.21 6.21
C LEU A 99 -18.54 -1.32 6.77
N ARG A 100 -18.70 -1.27 8.08
CA ARG A 100 -20.01 -1.23 8.73
C ARG A 100 -20.55 0.21 8.79
N ILE A 101 -21.67 0.47 8.14
CA ILE A 101 -22.38 1.75 8.14
C ILE A 101 -23.78 1.53 8.73
N GLY A 102 -23.93 1.86 10.02
CA GLY A 102 -25.14 1.51 10.76
C GLY A 102 -25.30 -0.02 10.86
N GLU A 103 -26.39 -0.54 10.33
CA GLU A 103 -26.67 -1.99 10.27
C GLU A 103 -26.23 -2.65 8.95
N GLN A 104 -25.67 -1.88 8.02
CA GLN A 104 -25.26 -2.35 6.69
C GLN A 104 -23.74 -2.57 6.61
N TYR A 105 -23.33 -3.46 5.72
CA TYR A 105 -21.93 -3.71 5.39
C TYR A 105 -21.70 -3.40 3.91
N ALA A 106 -20.70 -2.56 3.63
CA ALA A 106 -20.28 -2.22 2.28
C ALA A 106 -18.93 -2.88 1.99
N TYR A 107 -18.82 -3.57 0.84
CA TYR A 107 -17.54 -4.12 0.41
C TYR A 107 -16.56 -2.99 0.12
N ILE A 108 -15.38 -3.04 0.75
CA ILE A 108 -14.31 -2.06 0.58
C ILE A 108 -12.98 -2.73 0.20
N GLY A 109 -12.99 -4.02 -0.18
CA GLY A 109 -11.78 -4.75 -0.60
C GLY A 109 -11.34 -4.44 -2.03
N ILE A 110 -10.41 -5.24 -2.56
CA ILE A 110 -9.94 -5.14 -3.95
C ILE A 110 -11.13 -5.36 -4.92
N PRO A 111 -11.40 -4.45 -5.87
CA PRO A 111 -12.58 -4.54 -6.74
C PRO A 111 -12.38 -5.44 -7.97
N PHE A 112 -11.25 -6.16 -8.07
CA PHE A 112 -10.89 -6.99 -9.22
C PHE A 112 -10.51 -8.40 -8.78
N PRO A 113 -10.84 -9.43 -9.57
CA PRO A 113 -10.31 -10.77 -9.35
C PRO A 113 -8.80 -10.79 -9.61
N ARG A 114 -8.10 -11.63 -8.85
CA ARG A 114 -6.65 -11.78 -8.96
C ARG A 114 -6.21 -12.14 -10.38
N GLU A 115 -6.95 -13.01 -11.06
CA GLU A 115 -6.65 -13.50 -12.40
C GLU A 115 -6.68 -12.39 -13.46
N GLU A 116 -7.55 -11.38 -13.29
CA GLU A 116 -7.58 -10.21 -14.18
C GLU A 116 -6.29 -9.39 -14.05
N LEU A 117 -5.85 -9.16 -12.81
CA LEU A 117 -4.62 -8.41 -12.52
C LEU A 117 -3.38 -9.17 -13.00
N GLU A 118 -3.35 -10.50 -12.80
CA GLU A 118 -2.29 -11.36 -13.33
C GLU A 118 -2.27 -11.37 -14.87
N GLY A 119 -3.45 -11.35 -15.52
CA GLY A 119 -3.60 -11.21 -16.96
C GLY A 119 -3.05 -9.89 -17.52
N LEU A 120 -3.01 -8.84 -16.70
CA LEU A 120 -2.42 -7.54 -17.03
C LEU A 120 -0.92 -7.44 -16.72
N GLY A 121 -0.31 -8.52 -16.21
CA GLY A 121 1.13 -8.61 -15.98
C GLY A 121 1.56 -8.57 -14.51
N ALA A 122 0.64 -8.46 -13.56
CA ALA A 122 0.99 -8.61 -12.15
C ALA A 122 1.46 -10.05 -11.86
N PHE A 123 2.45 -10.18 -10.99
CA PHE A 123 2.69 -11.44 -10.27
C PHE A 123 2.84 -11.13 -8.78
N PHE A 124 2.09 -11.85 -7.95
CA PHE A 124 1.97 -11.53 -6.54
C PHE A 124 3.00 -12.28 -5.68
N THR A 125 3.82 -11.52 -4.96
CA THR A 125 4.65 -12.02 -3.86
C THR A 125 3.91 -11.77 -2.55
N LEU A 126 3.24 -12.81 -2.05
CA LEU A 126 2.45 -12.74 -0.82
C LEU A 126 3.31 -13.15 0.38
N SER A 127 3.51 -12.25 1.33
CA SER A 127 4.34 -12.49 2.52
C SER A 127 3.71 -11.90 3.77
N ARG A 128 3.79 -12.65 4.88
CA ARG A 128 3.53 -12.18 6.25
C ARG A 128 4.74 -11.48 6.86
N GLU A 129 5.93 -11.88 6.41
CA GLU A 129 7.22 -11.38 6.88
C GLU A 129 7.68 -10.15 6.08
N PRO A 130 8.62 -9.35 6.64
CA PRO A 130 9.33 -8.32 5.89
C PRO A 130 9.90 -8.83 4.57
N VAL A 131 9.71 -8.06 3.50
CA VAL A 131 10.27 -8.34 2.17
C VAL A 131 11.29 -7.28 1.82
N TRP A 132 12.57 -7.67 1.75
CA TRP A 132 13.65 -6.81 1.30
C TRP A 132 13.58 -6.65 -0.23
N ILE A 133 13.34 -5.42 -0.67
CA ILE A 133 13.28 -5.03 -2.09
C ILE A 133 14.67 -4.71 -2.63
N SER A 134 15.49 -4.07 -1.80
CA SER A 134 16.94 -3.87 -1.98
C SER A 134 17.63 -3.87 -0.62
N ASP A 135 18.93 -3.57 -0.57
CA ASP A 135 19.66 -3.42 0.70
C ASP A 135 19.10 -2.28 1.57
N ASN A 136 18.35 -1.34 0.98
CA ASN A 136 17.88 -0.13 1.65
C ASN A 136 16.36 0.04 1.66
N ILE A 137 15.60 -0.81 0.97
CA ILE A 137 14.14 -0.74 0.94
C ILE A 137 13.55 -2.07 1.41
N VAL A 138 12.64 -2.02 2.39
CA VAL A 138 12.00 -3.21 2.97
C VAL A 138 10.55 -2.91 3.35
N THR A 139 9.66 -3.90 3.23
CA THR A 139 8.30 -3.80 3.78
C THR A 139 8.28 -4.22 5.24
N THR A 140 7.34 -3.72 6.04
CA THR A 140 7.23 -4.10 7.46
C THR A 140 6.86 -5.56 7.71
N GLY A 141 6.17 -6.23 6.77
CA GLY A 141 5.41 -7.43 7.11
C GLY A 141 4.24 -7.08 8.04
N GLU A 142 3.73 -8.08 8.78
CA GLU A 142 2.71 -7.88 9.81
C GLU A 142 3.24 -6.98 10.94
N ILE A 143 2.49 -5.92 11.26
CA ILE A 143 2.86 -4.95 12.32
C ILE A 143 2.20 -5.40 13.64
N PRO A 144 2.95 -5.65 14.73
CA PRO A 144 2.36 -6.00 16.02
C PRO A 144 1.68 -4.80 16.71
N MET A 145 0.54 -5.03 17.37
CA MET A 145 -0.11 -4.01 18.22
C MET A 145 0.54 -4.04 19.61
N THR A 146 1.50 -3.14 19.86
CA THR A 146 2.30 -3.09 21.10
C THR A 146 1.93 -1.95 22.03
N THR A 147 1.32 -0.89 21.49
CA THR A 147 0.83 0.25 22.25
C THR A 147 -0.52 -0.04 22.90
N GLU A 148 -0.78 0.53 24.07
CA GLU A 148 -2.07 0.43 24.77
C GLU A 148 -3.15 1.40 24.24
N TYR A 149 -2.80 2.32 23.32
CA TYR A 149 -3.66 3.43 22.89
C TYR A 149 -3.97 3.47 21.39
N GLU A 150 -3.25 2.74 20.55
CA GLU A 150 -3.61 2.61 19.13
C GLU A 150 -4.59 1.43 19.00
N GLU A 151 -5.70 1.67 18.34
CA GLU A 151 -6.79 0.71 18.16
C GLU A 151 -7.17 0.65 16.68
N ILE A 152 -7.60 -0.53 16.23
CA ILE A 152 -8.19 -0.70 14.90
C ILE A 152 -9.62 -0.17 14.93
N ASP A 153 -10.04 0.53 13.89
CA ASP A 153 -11.38 1.11 13.82
C ASP A 153 -12.47 0.01 13.95
N PRO A 154 -13.38 0.10 14.93
CA PRO A 154 -14.40 -0.92 15.20
C PRO A 154 -15.49 -1.02 14.12
N VAL A 155 -15.43 -0.21 13.06
CA VAL A 155 -16.31 -0.34 11.88
C VAL A 155 -15.73 -1.21 10.76
N LEU A 156 -14.50 -1.72 10.89
CA LEU A 156 -13.85 -2.56 9.87
C LEU A 156 -14.08 -4.06 10.14
N TYR A 157 -14.54 -4.77 9.11
CA TYR A 157 -14.91 -6.19 9.18
C TYR A 157 -14.38 -6.96 7.97
N VAL A 158 -14.21 -8.28 8.12
CA VAL A 158 -14.07 -9.21 7.01
C VAL A 158 -15.32 -10.06 6.94
N LYS A 159 -15.85 -10.28 5.74
CA LYS A 159 -16.86 -11.30 5.52
C LYS A 159 -16.20 -12.68 5.41
N GLN A 160 -16.49 -13.57 6.36
CA GLN A 160 -16.06 -14.96 6.36
C GLN A 160 -17.31 -15.84 6.30
N ASP A 161 -17.47 -16.61 5.22
CA ASP A 161 -18.71 -17.33 4.93
C ASP A 161 -19.94 -16.40 4.98
N ASP A 162 -20.87 -16.65 5.91
CA ASP A 162 -22.08 -15.86 6.13
C ASP A 162 -21.96 -14.88 7.32
N GLU A 163 -20.78 -14.80 7.94
CA GLU A 163 -20.53 -13.96 9.12
C GLU A 163 -19.66 -12.73 8.80
N PHE A 164 -19.89 -11.66 9.54
CA PHE A 164 -19.05 -10.47 9.54
C PHE A 164 -18.28 -10.44 10.86
N VAL A 165 -16.96 -10.63 10.78
CA VAL A 165 -16.07 -10.59 11.94
C VAL A 165 -15.19 -9.34 11.88
N PRO A 166 -14.81 -8.73 13.03
CA PRO A 166 -13.89 -7.60 13.02
C PRO A 166 -12.61 -7.91 12.23
N ASP A 167 -12.18 -7.00 11.35
CA ASP A 167 -10.97 -7.19 10.54
C ASP A 167 -9.74 -6.96 11.44
N PRO A 168 -8.83 -7.93 11.59
CA PRO A 168 -7.60 -7.74 12.36
C PRO A 168 -6.55 -6.87 11.65
N LEU A 169 -6.78 -6.51 10.38
CA LEU A 169 -5.88 -5.69 9.54
C LEU A 169 -4.44 -6.23 9.52
N LEU A 170 -4.28 -7.56 9.51
CA LEU A 170 -2.94 -8.20 9.43
C LEU A 170 -2.22 -7.85 8.12
N ASP A 171 -2.96 -7.43 7.10
CA ASP A 171 -2.39 -7.02 5.83
C ASP A 171 -1.79 -5.61 5.81
N ASP A 172 -2.12 -4.77 6.79
CA ASP A 172 -1.57 -3.42 6.93
C ASP A 172 -0.04 -3.47 7.05
N ARG A 173 0.62 -2.74 6.16
CA ARG A 173 2.08 -2.65 6.08
C ARG A 173 2.54 -1.28 5.60
N ALA A 174 3.79 -0.98 5.91
CA ALA A 174 4.47 0.21 5.43
C ALA A 174 5.70 -0.14 4.59
N LEU A 175 6.21 0.86 3.87
CA LEU A 175 7.49 0.80 3.19
C LEU A 175 8.53 1.55 4.01
N ILE A 176 9.66 0.91 4.30
CA ILE A 176 10.78 1.49 5.05
C ILE A 176 11.95 1.70 4.09
N ILE A 177 12.52 2.90 4.12
CA ILE A 177 13.70 3.27 3.36
C ILE A 177 14.80 3.65 4.35
N LYS A 178 15.91 2.91 4.33
CA LYS A 178 17.11 3.26 5.09
C LYS A 178 17.88 4.36 4.37
N THR A 179 18.19 5.43 5.09
CA THR A 179 19.03 6.53 4.61
C THR A 179 20.17 6.80 5.58
N ASP A 180 21.14 7.63 5.18
CA ASP A 180 22.24 8.02 6.06
C ASP A 180 21.77 8.88 7.25
N GLU A 181 20.58 9.49 7.14
CA GLU A 181 19.96 10.35 8.16
C GLU A 181 18.94 9.60 9.03
N GLY A 182 18.77 8.29 8.84
CA GLY A 182 17.76 7.48 9.53
C GLY A 182 16.74 6.84 8.59
N LEU A 183 15.64 6.34 9.15
CA LEU A 183 14.57 5.69 8.43
C LEU A 183 13.57 6.70 7.89
N VAL A 184 13.22 6.57 6.62
CA VAL A 184 12.00 7.16 6.07
C VAL A 184 10.95 6.06 6.00
N VAL A 185 9.82 6.25 6.68
CA VAL A 185 8.71 5.28 6.70
C VAL A 185 7.52 5.88 5.95
N VAL A 186 7.10 5.22 4.88
CA VAL A 186 5.93 5.62 4.07
C VAL A 186 4.78 4.68 4.40
N LEU A 187 3.71 5.27 4.93
CA LEU A 187 2.51 4.58 5.42
C LEU A 187 1.41 4.58 4.36
N GLY A 188 0.55 3.56 4.39
CA GLY A 188 -0.79 3.60 3.79
C GLY A 188 -1.75 4.37 4.69
N CYS A 189 -2.77 3.69 5.22
CA CYS A 189 -3.65 4.25 6.26
C CYS A 189 -3.16 4.03 7.70
N ALA A 190 -2.21 3.12 7.92
CA ALA A 190 -1.69 2.77 9.25
C ALA A 190 -2.78 2.33 10.24
N HIS A 191 -3.63 1.38 9.81
CA HIS A 191 -4.70 0.82 10.65
C HIS A 191 -4.17 0.12 11.91
N ARG A 192 -2.95 -0.42 11.86
CA ARG A 192 -2.28 -0.99 13.04
C ARG A 192 -1.53 0.03 13.88
N GLY A 193 -1.72 1.32 13.59
CA GLY A 193 -1.16 2.41 14.36
C GLY A 193 0.18 2.88 13.82
N VAL A 194 0.35 4.19 13.77
CA VAL A 194 1.59 4.83 13.33
C VAL A 194 2.72 4.47 14.27
N ILE A 195 2.51 4.51 15.58
CA ILE A 195 3.59 4.30 16.56
C ILE A 195 4.03 2.83 16.60
N ASN A 196 3.08 1.89 16.58
CA ASN A 196 3.36 0.46 16.39
C ASN A 196 4.19 0.22 15.12
N THR A 197 3.81 0.87 14.01
CA THR A 197 4.55 0.76 12.75
C THR A 197 5.98 1.27 12.89
N LEU A 198 6.19 2.42 13.55
CA LEU A 198 7.52 2.99 13.75
C LEU A 198 8.40 2.14 14.67
N TYR A 199 7.85 1.59 15.76
CA TYR A 199 8.61 0.65 16.62
C TYR A 199 9.02 -0.60 15.85
N HIS A 200 8.08 -1.19 15.12
CA HIS A 200 8.35 -2.37 14.30
C HIS A 200 9.36 -2.08 13.19
N ALA A 201 9.34 -0.89 12.59
CA ALA A 201 10.33 -0.48 11.60
C ALA A 201 11.76 -0.46 12.16
N ARG A 202 11.95 -0.06 13.42
CA ARG A 202 13.27 -0.14 14.09
C ARG A 202 13.69 -1.59 14.30
N GLU A 203 12.77 -2.44 14.73
CA GLU A 203 13.05 -3.87 14.97
C GLU A 203 13.45 -4.59 13.67
N VAL A 204 12.72 -4.36 12.58
CA VAL A 204 12.99 -4.95 11.26
C VAL A 204 14.34 -4.51 10.69
N THR A 205 14.73 -3.25 10.90
CA THR A 205 15.93 -2.67 10.26
C THR A 205 17.17 -2.65 11.16
N GLY A 206 17.00 -2.70 12.48
CA GLY A 206 18.05 -2.45 13.46
C GLY A 206 18.52 -0.99 13.52
N VAL A 207 17.75 -0.03 13.00
CA VAL A 207 18.09 1.40 12.97
C VAL A 207 17.17 2.19 13.91
N ASP A 208 17.75 2.96 14.82
CA ASP A 208 16.99 3.70 15.84
C ASP A 208 16.46 5.06 15.37
N LEU A 209 17.18 5.75 14.48
CA LEU A 209 16.77 7.07 14.02
C LEU A 209 15.69 6.95 12.94
N ILE A 210 14.55 7.61 13.17
CA ILE A 210 13.42 7.77 12.25
C ILE A 210 13.14 9.26 12.14
#